data_AF-A0A8S9J9Y1-F1
#
_entry.id   AF-A0A8S9J9Y1-F1
#
_cell.length_a   1.000
_cell.length_b   1.000
_cell.length_c   1.000
_cell.angle_alpha   90.00
_cell.angle_beta   90.00
_cell.angle_gamma   90.00
#
_symmetry.space_group_name_H-M   'P 1'
#
loop_
_entity.id
_entity.type
_entity.pdbx_description
1 polymer ?
#
loop_
_entity_poly.entity_id
_entity_poly.type
_entity_poly.pdbx_seq_one_letter_code
_entity_poly.pdbx_strand_id
1 'polypeptide(L)'
;MNFFRPEIFKTPFLIDSDDLEVRCKTKDYELVFLPEDKWAKLIKWTLNPTVLQIGPSTFDAELASRIIGLNIWLKNFDMDAMMYCFGKKTALRRWRPDRVAFLSCVFSNQIITAYGKFEGNRRGYKIDDNFLEYGRGELPYHGSTCSVWSVDVDRLYIPICVNQIHWISICVNLVNRTVDVFDCVGKKNNSVVEAFAVLIPRIVKAVQSP
;
A
#
# COMPACT_ATOMS: atom_id res chain seq x y z
N MET A 1 -21.75 -15.44 7.67
CA MET A 1 -20.69 -14.43 7.91
C MET A 1 -19.48 -14.86 7.10
N ASN A 2 -19.18 -14.17 5.99
CA ASN A 2 -18.05 -14.51 5.12
C ASN A 2 -16.86 -13.64 5.52
N PHE A 3 -16.04 -14.12 6.44
CA PHE A 3 -14.78 -13.46 6.83
C PHE A 3 -13.63 -13.97 5.97
N PHE A 4 -12.68 -13.09 5.65
CA PHE A 4 -11.43 -13.47 5.01
C PHE A 4 -10.51 -14.17 6.03
N ARG A 5 -9.80 -15.23 5.61
CA ARG A 5 -8.91 -16.00 6.50
C ARG A 5 -7.47 -15.45 6.46
N PRO A 6 -6.74 -15.36 7.59
CA PRO A 6 -5.32 -15.04 7.54
C PRO A 6 -4.53 -16.22 6.93
N GLU A 7 -3.66 -15.97 5.94
CA GLU A 7 -2.71 -16.97 5.44
C GLU A 7 -1.31 -16.75 6.05
N ILE A 8 -0.58 -17.85 6.22
CA ILE A 8 0.78 -17.86 6.77
C ILE A 8 1.74 -17.47 5.65
N PHE A 9 2.49 -16.40 5.91
CA PHE A 9 3.57 -15.78 5.13
C PHE A 9 4.26 -16.72 4.11
N LYS A 10 4.33 -16.29 2.84
CA LYS A 10 5.26 -16.83 1.84
C LYS A 10 6.51 -15.95 1.77
N THR A 11 7.68 -16.57 1.82
CA THR A 11 8.99 -15.92 1.70
C THR A 11 9.08 -15.12 0.38
N PRO A 12 9.54 -13.85 0.40
CA PRO A 12 9.73 -13.08 -0.82
C PRO A 12 10.77 -13.73 -1.74
N PHE A 13 10.54 -13.65 -3.06
CA PHE A 13 11.36 -14.22 -4.13
C PHE A 13 12.71 -13.51 -4.36
N LEU A 14 13.24 -12.81 -3.36
CA LEU A 14 14.49 -12.08 -3.50
C LEU A 14 15.66 -13.07 -3.50
N ILE A 15 16.29 -13.21 -4.67
CA ILE A 15 17.59 -13.87 -4.77
C ILE A 15 18.62 -12.87 -4.27
N ASP A 16 19.05 -13.06 -3.02
CA ASP A 16 20.17 -12.33 -2.44
C ASP A 16 21.47 -12.94 -2.99
N SER A 17 21.95 -12.38 -4.10
CA SER A 17 23.19 -12.80 -4.78
C SER A 17 24.13 -11.60 -4.83
N ASP A 18 25.41 -11.83 -4.54
CA ASP A 18 26.44 -10.79 -4.64
C ASP A 18 26.88 -10.49 -6.09
N ASP A 19 26.44 -11.29 -7.06
CA ASP A 19 26.82 -11.14 -8.47
C ASP A 19 25.98 -10.06 -9.17
N LEU A 20 26.63 -8.94 -9.51
CA LEU A 20 26.00 -7.79 -10.14
C LEU A 20 25.37 -8.10 -11.52
N GLU A 21 25.97 -9.00 -12.31
CA GLU A 21 25.45 -9.40 -13.63
C GLU A 21 24.22 -10.30 -13.52
N VAL A 22 24.15 -11.09 -12.46
CA VAL A 22 22.96 -11.91 -12.14
C VAL A 22 21.85 -11.00 -11.61
N ARG A 23 22.17 -10.09 -10.69
CA ARG A 23 21.22 -9.15 -10.09
C ARG A 23 20.57 -8.22 -11.12
N CYS A 24 21.33 -7.62 -12.03
CA CYS A 24 20.81 -6.61 -12.97
C CYS A 24 19.78 -7.15 -13.97
N LYS A 25 19.80 -8.48 -14.20
CA LYS A 25 18.84 -9.19 -15.06
C LYS A 25 17.55 -9.56 -14.31
N THR A 26 17.50 -9.34 -13.00
CA THR A 26 16.30 -9.65 -12.20
C THR A 26 15.20 -8.63 -12.44
N LYS A 27 13.95 -9.12 -12.41
CA LYS A 27 12.74 -8.30 -12.53
C LYS A 27 12.66 -7.22 -11.45
N ASP A 28 13.26 -7.53 -10.30
CA ASP A 28 13.14 -6.78 -9.06
C ASP A 28 14.40 -5.96 -8.76
N TYR A 29 15.39 -5.94 -9.67
CA TYR A 29 16.66 -5.24 -9.51
C TYR A 29 16.47 -3.78 -9.09
N GLU A 30 15.59 -3.05 -9.80
CA GLU A 30 15.30 -1.65 -9.50
C GLU A 30 14.55 -1.41 -8.18
N LEU A 31 14.09 -2.47 -7.50
CA LEU A 31 13.44 -2.40 -6.19
C LEU A 31 14.44 -2.54 -5.05
N VAL A 32 15.46 -3.38 -5.24
CA VAL A 32 16.41 -3.74 -4.17
C VAL A 32 17.80 -3.18 -4.36
N PHE A 33 18.09 -2.63 -5.53
CA PHE A 33 19.37 -2.02 -5.83
C PHE A 33 19.20 -0.62 -6.43
N LEU A 34 19.93 0.32 -5.84
CA LEU A 34 20.08 1.66 -6.35
C LEU A 34 21.51 1.80 -6.93
N PRO A 35 21.66 1.89 -8.26
CA PRO A 35 22.96 2.14 -8.89
C PRO A 35 23.69 3.34 -8.30
N GLU A 36 25.02 3.23 -8.18
CA GLU A 36 25.87 4.29 -7.59
C GLU A 36 25.69 5.64 -8.28
N ASP A 37 25.48 5.66 -9.61
CA ASP A 37 25.25 6.91 -10.34
C ASP A 37 23.90 7.56 -9.96
N LYS A 38 22.85 6.76 -9.74
CA LYS A 38 21.55 7.24 -9.25
C LYS A 38 21.65 7.69 -7.79
N TRP A 39 22.41 6.98 -6.96
CA TRP A 39 22.70 7.41 -5.59
C TRP A 39 23.46 8.75 -5.56
N ALA A 40 24.52 8.88 -6.37
CA ALA A 40 25.28 10.13 -6.47
C ALA A 40 24.40 11.31 -6.94
N LYS A 41 23.48 11.06 -7.88
CA LYS A 41 22.47 12.06 -8.30
C LYS A 41 21.55 12.46 -7.14
N LEU A 42 21.09 11.49 -6.34
CA LEU A 42 20.26 11.75 -5.17
C LEU A 42 21.02 12.60 -4.13
N ILE A 43 22.25 12.20 -3.78
CA ILE A 43 23.10 12.96 -2.86
C ILE A 43 23.35 14.37 -3.38
N LYS A 44 23.70 14.54 -4.66
CA LYS A 44 23.86 15.86 -5.27
C LYS A 44 22.58 16.70 -5.20
N TRP A 45 21.42 16.10 -5.46
CA TRP A 45 20.13 16.78 -5.33
C TRP A 45 19.87 17.23 -3.89
N THR A 46 20.26 16.45 -2.87
CA THR A 46 20.08 16.87 -1.45
C THR A 46 20.87 18.11 -1.05
N LEU A 47 21.94 18.47 -1.79
CA LEU A 47 22.71 19.69 -1.54
C LEU A 47 22.01 20.97 -2.01
N ASN A 48 21.13 20.86 -3.01
CA ASN A 48 20.32 21.98 -3.50
C ASN A 48 18.95 21.45 -3.98
N PRO A 49 18.05 21.12 -3.03
CA PRO A 49 16.84 20.37 -3.32
C PRO A 49 15.83 21.23 -4.06
N THR A 50 15.42 20.77 -5.24
CA THR A 50 14.27 21.31 -5.97
C THR A 50 13.04 20.47 -5.67
N VAL A 51 11.96 21.06 -5.18
CA VAL A 51 10.73 20.33 -4.86
C VAL A 51 10.22 19.56 -6.08
N LEU A 52 10.01 18.25 -5.91
CA LEU A 52 9.43 17.38 -6.94
C LEU A 52 8.03 16.93 -6.51
N GLN A 53 7.04 17.03 -7.39
CA GLN A 53 5.69 16.54 -7.08
C GLN A 53 5.62 15.02 -7.20
N ILE A 54 5.12 14.35 -6.15
CA ILE A 54 4.86 12.90 -6.12
C ILE A 54 3.42 12.66 -5.69
N GLY A 55 2.51 12.68 -6.68
CA GLY A 55 1.08 12.51 -6.43
C GLY A 55 0.52 13.65 -5.57
N PRO A 56 -0.12 13.35 -4.42
CA PRO A 56 -0.63 14.36 -3.50
C PRO A 56 0.45 14.93 -2.57
N SER A 57 1.68 14.42 -2.64
CA SER A 57 2.80 14.82 -1.78
C SER A 57 3.92 15.50 -2.56
N THR A 58 4.87 16.07 -1.82
CA THR A 58 6.09 16.69 -2.35
C THR A 58 7.31 15.90 -1.88
N PHE A 59 8.24 15.65 -2.79
CA PHE A 59 9.59 15.24 -2.47
C PHE A 59 10.48 16.47 -2.36
N ASP A 60 10.71 16.84 -1.11
CA ASP A 60 11.51 17.97 -0.67
C ASP A 60 12.66 17.49 0.23
N ALA A 61 13.44 18.44 0.73
CA ALA A 61 14.57 18.16 1.61
C ALA A 61 14.13 17.41 2.89
N GLU A 62 12.94 17.69 3.40
CA GLU A 62 12.43 17.09 4.64
C GLU A 62 12.10 15.61 4.42
N LEU A 63 11.36 15.30 3.35
CA LEU A 63 11.06 13.91 2.96
C LEU A 63 12.33 13.13 2.63
N ALA A 64 13.25 13.71 1.86
CA ALA A 64 14.52 13.09 1.56
C ALA A 64 15.34 12.79 2.82
N SER A 65 15.36 13.72 3.79
CA SER A 65 16.05 13.53 5.07
C SER A 65 15.47 12.37 5.87
N ARG A 66 14.15 12.12 5.81
CA ARG A 66 13.52 10.97 6.47
C ARG A 66 13.81 9.64 5.80
N ILE A 67 13.84 9.61 4.47
CA ILE A 67 14.10 8.38 3.70
C ILE A 67 15.57 7.97 3.81
N ILE A 68 16.49 8.95 3.75
CA ILE A 68 17.94 8.72 3.72
C ILE A 68 18.54 8.73 5.12
N GLY A 69 17.96 9.51 6.04
CA GLY A 69 18.48 9.71 7.39
C GLY A 69 18.31 8.48 8.26
N LEU A 70 19.34 8.19 9.05
CA LEU A 70 19.32 7.10 10.01
C LEU A 70 18.37 7.43 11.18
N ASN A 71 17.60 6.43 11.61
CA ASN A 71 16.77 6.46 12.82
C ASN A 71 15.65 7.52 12.83
N ILE A 72 15.18 7.98 11.66
CA ILE A 72 14.02 8.87 11.59
C ILE A 72 12.78 8.07 11.17
N TRP A 73 11.69 8.22 11.92
CA TRP A 73 10.43 7.56 11.60
C TRP A 73 9.79 8.15 10.36
N LEU A 74 9.35 7.26 9.46
CA LEU A 74 8.49 7.62 8.34
C LEU A 74 7.11 8.02 8.85
N LYS A 75 6.55 9.07 8.25
CA LYS A 75 5.21 9.61 8.47
C LYS A 75 4.24 9.13 7.40
N ASN A 76 2.94 9.34 7.62
CA ASN A 76 1.89 8.91 6.70
C ASN A 76 2.10 9.41 5.27
N PHE A 77 2.49 10.67 5.09
CA PHE A 77 2.68 11.24 3.76
C PHE A 77 3.93 10.68 3.06
N ASP A 78 4.95 10.22 3.79
CA ASP A 78 6.10 9.53 3.21
C ASP A 78 5.65 8.18 2.61
N MET A 79 4.82 7.43 3.36
CA MET A 79 4.25 6.16 2.92
C MET A 79 3.28 6.36 1.74
N ASP A 80 2.43 7.40 1.80
CA ASP A 80 1.48 7.72 0.71
C ASP A 80 2.20 8.06 -0.60
N ALA A 81 3.30 8.82 -0.54
CA ALA A 81 4.12 9.12 -1.70
C ALA A 81 4.70 7.83 -2.33
N MET A 82 5.12 6.87 -1.51
CA MET A 82 5.61 5.57 -1.98
C MET A 82 4.50 4.70 -2.57
N MET A 83 3.33 4.64 -1.94
CA MET A 83 2.17 3.91 -2.47
C MET A 83 1.70 4.50 -3.81
N TYR A 84 1.74 5.82 -3.96
CA TYR A 84 1.50 6.47 -5.25
C TYR A 84 2.51 6.05 -6.32
N CYS A 85 3.81 6.04 -5.99
CA CYS A 85 4.84 5.56 -6.90
C CYS A 85 4.61 4.12 -7.35
N PHE A 86 4.21 3.24 -6.42
CA PHE A 86 3.90 1.84 -6.72
C PHE A 86 2.69 1.72 -7.65
N GLY A 87 1.60 2.43 -7.34
CA GLY A 87 0.41 2.49 -8.18
C GLY A 87 0.71 3.02 -9.59
N LYS A 88 1.55 4.06 -9.72
CA LYS A 88 1.97 4.55 -11.04
C LYS A 88 2.80 3.53 -11.81
N LYS A 89 3.71 2.81 -11.16
CA LYS A 89 4.54 1.80 -11.84
C LYS A 89 3.70 0.62 -12.34
N THR A 90 2.70 0.16 -11.59
CA THR A 90 1.80 -0.90 -12.06
C THR A 90 0.84 -0.42 -13.15
N ALA A 91 0.26 0.77 -13.02
CA ALA A 91 -0.59 1.36 -14.07
C ALA A 91 0.15 1.52 -15.40
N LEU A 92 1.44 1.85 -15.36
CA LEU A 92 2.31 1.94 -16.54
C LEU A 92 2.84 0.58 -17.02
N ARG A 93 2.40 -0.54 -16.42
CA ARG A 93 2.87 -1.92 -16.71
C ARG A 93 4.39 -2.07 -16.60
N ARG A 94 5.03 -1.26 -15.75
CA ARG A 94 6.47 -1.34 -15.49
C ARG A 94 6.81 -2.46 -14.52
N TRP A 95 5.83 -2.93 -13.76
CA TRP A 95 5.95 -4.07 -12.86
C TRP A 95 5.07 -5.24 -13.34
N ARG A 96 5.52 -6.46 -13.03
CA ARG A 96 4.88 -7.71 -13.46
C ARG A 96 3.52 -8.01 -12.80
N PRO A 97 3.23 -7.61 -11.54
CA PRO A 97 1.87 -7.70 -11.02
C PRO A 97 0.95 -6.74 -11.77
N ASP A 98 -0.06 -7.28 -12.47
CA ASP A 98 -0.92 -6.56 -13.41
C ASP A 98 -2.37 -6.38 -12.94
N ARG A 99 -2.71 -6.92 -11.76
CA ARG A 99 -4.06 -6.86 -11.15
C ARG A 99 -4.00 -6.52 -9.66
N VAL A 100 -3.28 -5.46 -9.34
CA VAL A 100 -3.03 -5.03 -7.96
C VAL A 100 -3.35 -3.55 -7.78
N ALA A 101 -3.83 -3.19 -6.60
CA ALA A 101 -4.00 -1.80 -6.19
C ALA A 101 -3.17 -1.49 -4.94
N PHE A 102 -2.64 -0.27 -4.90
CA PHE A 102 -1.84 0.28 -3.82
C PHE A 102 -2.65 1.39 -3.15
N LEU A 103 -3.02 1.21 -1.89
CA LEU A 103 -3.87 2.16 -1.15
C LEU A 103 -3.04 2.98 -0.15
N SER A 104 -3.53 4.16 0.18
CA SER A 104 -2.85 5.11 1.07
C SER A 104 -3.09 4.81 2.55
N CYS A 105 -2.27 5.41 3.41
CA CYS A 105 -2.51 5.56 4.85
C CYS A 105 -3.81 6.33 5.13
N VAL A 106 -4.19 7.26 4.25
CA VAL A 106 -5.49 7.92 4.34
C VAL A 106 -6.62 6.90 4.25
N PHE A 107 -6.57 6.00 3.26
CA PHE A 107 -7.55 4.91 3.14
C PHE A 107 -7.54 3.99 4.37
N SER A 108 -6.36 3.60 4.88
CA SER A 108 -6.29 2.73 6.06
C SER A 108 -6.94 3.37 7.29
N ASN A 109 -6.69 4.66 7.51
CA ASN A 109 -7.28 5.42 8.62
C ASN A 109 -8.81 5.53 8.47
N GLN A 110 -9.30 5.68 7.24
CA GLN A 110 -10.74 5.69 6.96
C GLN A 110 -11.37 4.33 7.30
N ILE A 111 -10.76 3.21 6.89
CA ILE A 111 -11.26 1.86 7.20
C ILE A 111 -11.30 1.60 8.71
N ILE A 112 -10.23 1.92 9.43
CA ILE A 112 -10.17 1.74 10.89
C ILE A 112 -11.25 2.57 11.58
N THR A 113 -11.42 3.83 11.17
CA THR A 113 -12.47 4.72 11.70
C THR A 113 -13.87 4.18 11.40
N ALA A 114 -14.10 3.74 10.16
CA ALA A 114 -15.35 3.15 9.72
C ALA A 114 -15.68 1.86 10.49
N TYR A 115 -14.67 1.06 10.83
CA TYR A 115 -14.86 -0.16 11.60
C TYR A 115 -15.33 0.15 13.02
N GLY A 116 -14.78 1.16 13.69
CA GLY A 116 -15.28 1.61 14.99
C GLY A 116 -16.77 1.98 14.95
N LYS A 117 -17.23 2.67 13.90
CA LYS A 117 -18.66 2.97 13.68
C LYS A 117 -19.48 1.70 13.43
N PHE A 118 -18.95 0.78 12.62
CA PHE A 118 -19.58 -0.51 12.36
C PHE A 118 -19.77 -1.32 13.64
N GLU A 119 -18.76 -1.38 14.52
CA GLU A 119 -18.86 -2.10 15.78
C GLU A 119 -19.92 -1.52 16.71
N GLY A 120 -20.03 -0.18 16.75
CA GLY A 120 -21.08 0.50 17.51
C GLY A 120 -22.50 0.28 16.97
N ASN A 121 -22.67 -0.05 15.68
CA ASN A 121 -23.99 -0.27 15.06
C ASN A 121 -23.96 -1.30 13.92
N ARG A 122 -23.68 -2.57 14.24
CA ARG A 122 -23.47 -3.62 13.22
C ARG A 122 -24.65 -3.84 12.27
N ARG A 123 -25.89 -3.63 12.74
CA ARG A 123 -27.12 -3.86 11.95
C ARG A 123 -27.50 -2.68 11.06
N GLY A 124 -27.26 -1.45 11.53
CA GLY A 124 -27.63 -0.22 10.81
C GLY A 124 -26.49 0.41 10.02
N TYR A 125 -25.26 -0.10 10.14
CA TYR A 125 -24.11 0.46 9.45
C TYR A 125 -24.24 0.35 7.92
N LYS A 126 -24.06 1.48 7.25
CA LYS A 126 -24.01 1.60 5.79
C LYS A 126 -22.57 1.95 5.38
N ILE A 127 -22.13 1.41 4.25
CA ILE A 127 -20.83 1.73 3.66
C ILE A 127 -20.92 3.15 3.08
N ASP A 128 -19.96 4.00 3.45
CA ASP A 128 -19.86 5.37 2.93
C ASP A 128 -19.50 5.36 1.43
N ASP A 129 -20.05 6.29 0.65
CA ASP A 129 -19.88 6.36 -0.81
C ASP A 129 -18.41 6.43 -1.23
N ASN A 130 -17.56 7.12 -0.46
CA ASN A 130 -16.12 7.18 -0.71
C ASN A 130 -15.48 5.79 -0.80
N PHE A 131 -15.92 4.83 0.02
CA PHE A 131 -15.40 3.46 -0.07
C PHE A 131 -15.86 2.76 -1.35
N LEU A 132 -17.03 3.10 -1.86
CA LEU A 132 -17.51 2.61 -3.14
C LEU A 132 -16.68 3.20 -4.29
N GLU A 133 -16.31 4.49 -4.20
CA GLU A 133 -15.39 5.11 -5.16
C GLU A 133 -14.00 4.44 -5.16
N TYR A 134 -13.46 4.11 -3.97
CA TYR A 134 -12.24 3.28 -3.89
C TYR A 134 -12.44 1.90 -4.53
N GLY A 135 -13.57 1.24 -4.24
CA GLY A 135 -13.90 -0.07 -4.79
C GLY A 135 -14.06 -0.09 -6.31
N ARG A 136 -14.43 1.04 -6.93
CA ARG A 136 -14.50 1.23 -8.38
C ARG A 136 -13.19 1.76 -8.99
N GLY A 137 -12.17 2.05 -8.19
CA GLY A 137 -10.91 2.63 -8.66
C GLY A 137 -11.02 4.11 -9.09
N GLU A 138 -12.06 4.82 -8.64
CA GLU A 138 -12.28 6.25 -8.87
C GLU A 138 -11.40 7.09 -7.92
N LEU A 139 -11.23 6.61 -6.68
CA LEU A 139 -10.31 7.20 -5.70
C LEU A 139 -8.98 6.46 -5.60
N PRO A 140 -7.88 7.19 -5.31
CA PRO A 140 -7.81 8.65 -5.25
C PRO A 140 -7.80 9.29 -6.66
N TYR A 141 -8.41 10.47 -6.83
CA TYR A 141 -8.61 11.09 -8.16
C TYR A 141 -7.33 11.28 -8.99
N HIS A 142 -6.20 11.65 -8.35
CA HIS A 142 -4.91 11.86 -9.02
C HIS A 142 -4.20 10.57 -9.47
N GLY A 143 -4.77 9.40 -9.14
CA GLY A 143 -4.29 8.08 -9.51
C GLY A 143 -5.42 7.14 -9.91
N SER A 144 -6.57 7.68 -10.35
CA SER A 144 -7.72 6.88 -10.73
C SER A 144 -7.37 5.89 -11.84
N THR A 145 -7.86 4.66 -11.69
CA THR A 145 -7.62 3.55 -12.62
C THR A 145 -8.91 3.02 -13.24
N CYS A 146 -10.07 3.38 -12.66
CA CYS A 146 -11.38 2.80 -12.94
C CYS A 146 -11.38 1.26 -12.90
N SER A 147 -10.42 0.66 -12.19
CA SER A 147 -10.26 -0.79 -12.06
C SER A 147 -11.06 -1.27 -10.86
N VAL A 148 -12.09 -2.05 -11.12
CA VAL A 148 -13.06 -2.46 -10.10
C VAL A 148 -12.49 -3.62 -9.27
N TRP A 149 -12.63 -3.52 -7.94
CA TRP A 149 -12.15 -4.54 -7.02
C TRP A 149 -12.83 -5.88 -7.25
N SER A 150 -12.03 -6.95 -7.27
CA SER A 150 -12.43 -8.34 -7.55
C SER A 150 -12.99 -8.56 -8.98
N VAL A 151 -12.85 -7.58 -9.88
CA VAL A 151 -13.12 -7.72 -11.32
C VAL A 151 -11.83 -7.48 -12.10
N ASP A 152 -11.17 -6.34 -11.86
CA ASP A 152 -9.90 -5.95 -12.50
C ASP A 152 -8.72 -6.05 -11.53
N VAL A 153 -8.99 -5.93 -10.23
CA VAL A 153 -8.00 -5.97 -9.15
C VAL A 153 -8.20 -7.21 -8.28
N ASP A 154 -7.14 -7.99 -8.09
CA ASP A 154 -7.15 -9.21 -7.28
C ASP A 154 -6.55 -9.00 -5.90
N ARG A 155 -5.60 -8.06 -5.76
CA ARG A 155 -4.89 -7.81 -4.49
C ARG A 155 -4.81 -6.33 -4.15
N LEU A 156 -5.05 -6.02 -2.88
CA LEU A 156 -4.89 -4.68 -2.31
C LEU A 156 -3.69 -4.67 -1.38
N TYR A 157 -2.72 -3.79 -1.63
CA TYR A 157 -1.60 -3.53 -0.73
C TYR A 157 -1.84 -2.25 0.06
N ILE A 158 -1.76 -2.35 1.39
CA ILE A 158 -2.21 -1.27 2.28
C ILE A 158 -1.19 -1.10 3.42
N PRO A 159 -0.58 0.09 3.59
CA PRO A 159 0.24 0.41 4.75
C PRO A 159 -0.65 0.82 5.92
N ILE A 160 -0.23 0.48 7.14
CA ILE A 160 -0.97 0.84 8.35
C ILE A 160 0.02 1.26 9.44
N CYS A 161 -0.22 2.43 10.04
CA CYS A 161 0.52 2.90 11.21
C CYS A 161 -0.22 2.51 12.49
N VAL A 162 0.16 1.39 13.09
CA VAL A 162 -0.41 0.89 14.34
C VAL A 162 0.06 1.77 15.50
N ASN A 163 -0.91 2.31 16.25
CA ASN A 163 -0.67 3.17 17.41
C ASN A 163 0.26 4.37 17.14
N GLN A 164 0.37 4.81 15.88
CA GLN A 164 1.25 5.91 15.45
C GLN A 164 2.75 5.67 15.68
N ILE A 165 3.17 4.46 16.03
CA ILE A 165 4.57 4.13 16.40
C ILE A 165 5.10 2.89 15.72
N HIS A 166 4.31 2.23 14.87
CA HIS A 166 4.70 0.97 14.24
C HIS A 166 4.04 0.80 12.88
N TRP A 167 4.85 0.55 11.85
CA TRP A 167 4.35 0.33 10.50
C TRP A 167 4.19 -1.15 10.23
N ILE A 168 3.01 -1.52 9.73
CA ILE A 168 2.75 -2.83 9.13
C ILE A 168 2.26 -2.63 7.69
N SER A 169 2.39 -3.67 6.88
CA SER A 169 1.71 -3.75 5.59
C SER A 169 0.77 -4.94 5.60
N ILE A 170 -0.37 -4.82 4.92
CA ILE A 170 -1.26 -5.95 4.67
C ILE A 170 -1.48 -6.13 3.17
N CYS A 171 -1.66 -7.38 2.76
CA CYS A 171 -2.17 -7.73 1.44
C CYS A 171 -3.54 -8.38 1.58
N VAL A 172 -4.58 -7.72 1.07
CA VAL A 172 -5.91 -8.32 0.99
C VAL A 172 -6.06 -8.99 -0.37
N ASN A 173 -6.13 -10.31 -0.38
CA ASN A 173 -6.35 -11.10 -1.58
C ASN A 173 -7.85 -11.34 -1.76
N LEU A 174 -8.43 -10.66 -2.76
CA LEU A 174 -9.87 -10.67 -3.03
C LEU A 174 -10.35 -11.99 -3.63
N VAL A 175 -9.47 -12.67 -4.37
CA VAL A 175 -9.74 -13.97 -5.01
C VAL A 175 -9.74 -15.08 -3.96
N ASN A 176 -8.65 -15.19 -3.20
CA ASN A 176 -8.51 -16.24 -2.17
C ASN A 176 -9.28 -15.92 -0.90
N ARG A 177 -9.77 -14.67 -0.77
CA ARG A 177 -10.47 -14.20 0.43
C ARG A 177 -9.58 -14.32 1.67
N THR A 178 -8.34 -13.82 1.55
CA THR A 178 -7.36 -13.85 2.62
C THR A 178 -6.78 -12.46 2.93
N VAL A 179 -6.24 -12.30 4.14
CA VAL A 179 -5.48 -11.11 4.54
C VAL A 179 -4.13 -11.55 5.06
N ASP A 180 -3.07 -11.24 4.32
CA ASP A 180 -1.69 -11.48 4.71
C ASP A 180 -1.16 -10.25 5.46
N VAL A 181 -0.45 -10.47 6.57
CA VAL A 181 0.09 -9.41 7.42
C VAL A 181 1.61 -9.46 7.42
N PHE A 182 2.22 -8.35 7.07
CA PHE A 182 3.67 -8.13 7.05
C PHE A 182 4.04 -7.20 8.20
N ASP A 183 4.57 -7.77 9.27
CA ASP A 183 5.00 -7.05 10.47
C ASP A 183 6.43 -7.49 10.84
N CYS A 184 7.38 -6.54 10.78
CA CYS A 184 8.78 -6.80 11.10
C CYS A 184 9.05 -7.10 12.59
N VAL A 185 8.14 -6.73 13.50
CA VAL A 185 8.21 -7.02 14.93
C VAL A 185 7.48 -8.33 15.27
N GLY A 186 6.68 -8.87 14.34
CA GLY A 186 5.96 -10.14 14.52
C GLY A 186 4.76 -10.04 15.48
N LYS A 187 4.17 -8.85 15.67
CA LYS A 187 2.95 -8.70 16.47
C LYS A 187 1.73 -9.16 15.66
N LYS A 188 0.69 -9.62 16.37
CA LYS A 188 -0.54 -10.14 15.74
C LYS A 188 -1.43 -9.05 15.14
N ASN A 189 -1.51 -7.88 15.77
CA ASN A 189 -2.33 -6.71 15.35
C ASN A 189 -3.80 -7.05 14.95
N ASN A 190 -4.38 -8.06 15.60
CA ASN A 190 -5.66 -8.68 15.18
C ASN A 190 -6.80 -7.67 15.01
N SER A 191 -6.98 -6.72 15.93
CA SER A 191 -8.08 -5.75 15.87
C SER A 191 -8.01 -4.84 14.65
N VAL A 192 -6.79 -4.40 14.28
CA VAL A 192 -6.56 -3.57 13.10
C VAL A 192 -6.82 -4.39 11.84
N VAL A 193 -6.34 -5.62 11.79
CA VAL A 193 -6.52 -6.53 10.64
C VAL A 193 -8.00 -6.91 10.45
N GLU A 194 -8.73 -7.09 11.55
CA GLU A 194 -10.16 -7.42 11.53
C GLU A 194 -10.99 -6.34 10.83
N ALA A 195 -10.65 -5.06 11.01
CA ALA A 195 -11.32 -3.96 10.31
C ALA A 195 -11.35 -4.17 8.78
N PHE A 196 -10.22 -4.58 8.20
CA PHE A 196 -10.10 -4.85 6.76
C PHE A 196 -10.81 -6.15 6.38
N ALA A 197 -10.64 -7.22 7.15
CA ALA A 197 -11.31 -8.50 6.91
C ALA A 197 -12.84 -8.41 6.98
N VAL A 198 -13.37 -7.42 7.71
CA VAL A 198 -14.80 -7.12 7.83
C VAL A 198 -15.28 -6.18 6.71
N LEU A 199 -14.63 -5.04 6.52
CA LEU A 199 -15.17 -3.98 5.66
C LEU A 199 -14.88 -4.20 4.18
N ILE A 200 -13.71 -4.70 3.80
CA ILE A 200 -13.36 -4.91 2.38
C ILE A 200 -14.37 -5.82 1.66
N PRO A 201 -14.78 -6.99 2.19
CA PRO A 201 -15.79 -7.81 1.52
C PRO A 201 -17.15 -7.11 1.32
N ARG A 202 -17.52 -6.20 2.22
CA ARG A 202 -18.76 -5.42 2.10
C ARG A 202 -18.67 -4.39 0.98
N ILE A 203 -17.52 -3.72 0.88
CA ILE A 203 -17.23 -2.78 -0.22
C ILE A 203 -17.28 -3.52 -1.55
N VAL A 204 -16.56 -4.63 -1.68
CA VAL A 204 -16.54 -5.48 -2.89
C VAL A 204 -17.96 -5.89 -3.30
N LYS A 205 -18.76 -6.37 -2.34
CA LYS A 205 -20.16 -6.73 -2.61
C LYS A 205 -20.98 -5.54 -3.10
N ALA A 206 -20.80 -4.37 -2.50
CA ALA A 206 -21.57 -3.17 -2.84
C ALA A 206 -21.25 -2.63 -4.23
N VAL A 207 -19.97 -2.62 -4.66
CA VAL A 207 -19.58 -2.12 -5.99
C VAL A 207 -19.86 -3.08 -7.14
N GLN A 208 -20.10 -4.36 -6.82
CA GLN A 208 -20.47 -5.39 -7.80
C GLN A 208 -21.98 -5.67 -7.86
N SER A 209 -22.77 -5.06 -6.97
CA SER A 209 -24.23 -5.22 -7.02
C SER A 209 -24.77 -4.40 -8.21
N PRO A 210 -25.61 -5.00 -9.08
CA PRO A 210 -26.17 -4.31 -10.24
C PRO A 210 -27.14 -3.19 -9.87
#